data_AF-A0A6B2JG67-F1
#
_entry.id   AF-A0A6B2JG67-F1
#
_cell.length_a   1.000
_cell.length_b   1.000
_cell.length_c   1.000
_cell.angle_alpha   90.00
_cell.angle_beta   90.00
_cell.angle_gamma   90.00
#
_symmetry.space_group_name_H-M   'P 1'
#
loop_
_entity.id
_entity.type
_entity.pdbx_description
1 polymer ?
#
loop_
_entity_poly.entity_id
_entity_poly.type
_entity_poly.pdbx_seq_one_letter_code
_entity_poly.pdbx_strand_id
1 'polypeptide(L)'
;MSALRVASLLAAALLATPLRAELVTPAWPPAALAEAPDARPTLRPEWIERIPPVQTGATVRPVARDPFLPAARWGGSAQAMWTRAALSAMDDHGEPLVDTLPRDIGTWCPGYATASEENRQAFWVGLLSALAWYESTHRPTAVGGGGQWFGLTQIYPPTARSYGCRAETGGELKDAEDNLSCAIRILATTVPRDGAVALHDGRWRGVAADWGPMTSSVKRAAMAEWTSRQSYCQVHLAPEESARPLARPAHLGEITTAMND
;
A
#
# COMPACT_ATOMS: atom_id res chain seq x y z
N MET A 1 49.21 67.52 30.41
CA MET A 1 49.70 67.32 29.03
C MET A 1 49.53 65.84 28.70
N SER A 2 48.68 65.56 27.70
CA SER A 2 48.70 64.41 26.77
C SER A 2 48.92 62.99 27.34
N ALA A 3 48.12 61.97 27.06
CA ALA A 3 47.24 61.72 25.93
C ALA A 3 46.26 60.59 26.28
N LEU A 4 45.03 60.72 25.79
CA LEU A 4 44.10 59.59 25.61
C LEU A 4 44.77 58.52 24.74
N ARG A 5 44.78 57.27 25.19
CA ARG A 5 44.95 56.11 24.31
C ARG A 5 43.62 55.37 24.25
N VAL A 6 42.88 55.69 23.19
CA VAL A 6 41.71 54.92 22.73
C VAL A 6 42.23 53.56 22.27
N ALA A 7 41.81 52.49 22.94
CA ALA A 7 42.06 51.13 22.49
C ALA A 7 41.09 50.83 21.32
N SER A 8 41.60 50.95 20.10
CA SER A 8 40.89 50.55 18.89
C SER A 8 40.65 49.04 18.91
N LEU A 9 39.38 48.65 19.04
CA LEU A 9 38.90 47.31 18.71
C LEU A 9 39.10 47.09 17.20
N LEU A 10 40.12 46.32 16.83
CA LEU A 10 40.24 45.74 15.49
C LEU A 10 39.11 44.72 15.32
N ALA A 11 37.99 45.19 14.76
CA ALA A 11 36.98 44.30 14.19
C ALA A 11 37.60 43.64 12.96
N ALA A 12 38.06 42.40 13.10
CA ALA A 12 38.40 41.55 11.98
C ALA A 12 37.11 41.27 11.19
N ALA A 13 36.88 42.06 10.13
CA ALA A 13 35.89 41.75 9.13
C ALA A 13 36.34 40.46 8.41
N LEU A 14 35.89 39.32 8.91
CA LEU A 14 35.87 38.07 8.16
C LEU A 14 34.96 38.32 6.95
N LEU A 15 35.58 38.70 5.83
CA LEU A 15 34.96 38.64 4.51
C LEU A 15 34.64 37.17 4.25
N ALA A 16 33.43 36.75 4.63
CA ALA A 16 32.86 35.51 4.15
C ALA A 16 32.68 35.66 2.64
N THR A 17 33.70 35.26 1.87
CA THR A 17 33.57 35.03 0.44
C THR A 17 32.40 34.06 0.26
N PRO A 18 31.32 34.45 -0.44
CA PRO A 18 30.27 33.49 -0.73
C PRO A 18 30.90 32.40 -1.57
N LEU A 19 30.99 31.19 -1.01
CA LEU A 19 31.31 30.00 -1.79
C LEU A 19 30.15 29.85 -2.78
N ARG A 20 30.31 30.41 -3.98
CA ARG A 20 29.49 30.03 -5.13
C ARG A 20 29.75 28.54 -5.30
N ALA A 21 28.79 27.72 -4.87
CA ALA A 21 28.65 26.39 -5.40
C ALA A 21 28.38 26.57 -6.90
N GLU A 22 29.44 26.55 -7.70
CA GLU A 22 29.30 26.26 -9.12
C GLU A 22 28.63 24.91 -9.18
N LEU A 23 27.34 24.93 -9.49
CA LEU A 23 26.62 23.76 -9.94
C LEU A 23 27.35 23.33 -11.22
N VAL A 24 28.35 22.47 -11.07
CA VAL A 24 28.78 21.60 -12.15
C VAL A 24 27.59 20.69 -12.39
N THR A 25 26.64 21.18 -13.16
CA THR A 25 25.71 20.32 -13.86
C THR A 25 26.61 19.37 -14.64
N PRO A 26 26.57 18.05 -14.41
CA PRO A 26 27.14 17.15 -15.39
C PRO A 26 26.40 17.48 -16.69
N ALA A 27 27.10 18.17 -17.61
CA ALA A 27 26.63 18.33 -18.96
C ALA A 27 26.64 16.91 -19.50
N TRP A 28 25.48 16.26 -19.40
CA TRP A 28 25.22 15.08 -20.19
C TRP A 28 25.57 15.51 -21.60
N PRO A 29 26.54 14.86 -22.29
CA PRO A 29 26.75 15.16 -23.70
C PRO A 29 25.35 15.10 -24.32
N PRO A 30 24.97 16.04 -25.20
CA PRO A 30 23.69 15.93 -25.89
C PRO A 30 23.69 14.50 -26.40
N ALA A 31 22.78 13.68 -25.85
CA ALA A 31 22.65 12.33 -26.34
C ALA A 31 22.38 12.61 -27.81
N ALA A 32 23.35 12.29 -28.67
CA ALA A 32 23.03 12.04 -30.04
C ALA A 32 21.90 11.05 -29.88
N LEU A 33 20.68 11.49 -30.21
CA LEU A 33 19.59 10.60 -30.47
C LEU A 33 20.14 9.82 -31.66
N ALA A 34 20.98 8.82 -31.38
CA ALA A 34 21.16 7.71 -32.26
C ALA A 34 19.71 7.32 -32.49
N GLU A 35 19.25 7.52 -33.73
CA GLU A 35 17.97 6.97 -34.15
C GLU A 35 17.95 5.58 -33.55
N ALA A 36 17.05 5.37 -32.59
CA ALA A 36 16.82 4.04 -32.08
C ALA A 36 16.67 3.21 -33.36
N PRO A 37 17.46 2.15 -33.55
CA PRO A 37 17.27 1.32 -34.74
C PRO A 37 15.78 1.07 -34.81
N ASP A 38 15.20 1.16 -36.02
CA ASP A 38 13.78 0.91 -36.30
C ASP A 38 13.50 -0.59 -36.05
N ALA A 39 13.79 -1.04 -34.83
CA ALA A 39 13.44 -2.29 -34.23
C ALA A 39 11.98 -2.12 -33.82
N ARG A 40 11.14 -1.92 -34.84
CA ARG A 40 9.77 -2.38 -34.78
C ARG A 40 9.89 -3.81 -34.28
N PRO A 41 9.15 -4.20 -33.23
CA PRO A 41 9.14 -5.59 -32.80
C PRO A 41 8.90 -6.41 -34.06
N THR A 42 9.85 -7.28 -34.41
CA THR A 42 9.68 -8.21 -35.52
C THR A 42 8.34 -8.87 -35.30
N LEU A 43 7.42 -8.69 -36.25
CA LEU A 43 6.18 -9.46 -36.28
C LEU A 43 6.56 -10.90 -35.98
N ARG A 44 5.91 -11.48 -34.97
CA ARG A 44 6.22 -12.83 -34.50
C ARG A 44 6.38 -13.73 -35.73
N PRO A 45 7.52 -14.43 -35.89
CA PRO A 45 7.77 -15.24 -37.07
C PRO A 45 6.58 -16.14 -37.37
N GLU A 46 6.19 -16.27 -38.63
CA GLU A 46 5.01 -17.05 -39.03
C GLU A 46 5.08 -18.53 -38.63
N TRP A 47 6.29 -19.07 -38.44
CA TRP A 47 6.52 -20.42 -37.92
C TRP A 47 6.34 -20.54 -36.40
N ILE A 48 6.26 -19.42 -35.66
CA ILE A 48 5.56 -19.38 -34.36
C ILE A 48 4.07 -19.43 -34.69
N GLU A 49 3.68 -20.49 -35.39
CA GLU A 49 2.32 -20.96 -35.43
C GLU A 49 1.94 -21.15 -33.98
N ARG A 50 0.92 -20.39 -33.57
CA ARG A 50 0.01 -20.68 -32.47
C ARG A 50 0.31 -22.06 -31.90
N ILE A 51 1.05 -22.13 -30.78
CA ILE A 51 1.02 -23.34 -29.96
C ILE A 51 -0.47 -23.66 -29.87
N PRO A 52 -0.96 -24.76 -30.48
CA PRO A 52 -2.37 -25.05 -30.44
C PRO A 52 -2.70 -25.02 -28.96
N PRO A 53 -3.75 -24.28 -28.55
CA PRO A 53 -4.07 -24.16 -27.12
C PRO A 53 -4.04 -25.58 -26.58
N VAL A 54 -3.22 -25.83 -25.56
CA VAL A 54 -3.02 -27.19 -25.04
C VAL A 54 -4.40 -27.79 -24.85
N GLN A 55 -4.79 -28.69 -25.77
CA GLN A 55 -6.10 -29.32 -25.73
C GLN A 55 -5.95 -30.41 -24.69
N THR A 56 -6.14 -30.04 -23.42
CA THR A 56 -6.00 -30.97 -22.29
C THR A 56 -7.01 -32.11 -22.32
N GLY A 57 -7.91 -32.14 -23.31
CA GLY A 57 -9.07 -33.03 -23.34
C GLY A 57 -10.06 -32.74 -22.19
N ALA A 58 -9.84 -31.68 -21.42
CA ALA A 58 -10.72 -31.33 -20.32
C ALA A 58 -12.02 -30.75 -20.87
N THR A 59 -13.14 -31.40 -20.55
CA THR A 59 -14.50 -30.92 -20.83
C THR A 59 -14.85 -29.64 -20.08
N VAL A 60 -14.01 -29.24 -19.09
CA VAL A 60 -14.16 -28.04 -18.28
C VAL A 60 -12.87 -27.22 -18.40
N ARG A 61 -12.98 -26.00 -18.95
CA ARG A 61 -11.90 -25.01 -18.89
C ARG A 61 -11.80 -24.46 -17.47
N PRO A 62 -10.60 -24.24 -16.91
CA PRO A 62 -10.45 -23.48 -15.68
C PRO A 62 -11.08 -22.10 -15.89
N VAL A 63 -12.12 -21.81 -15.12
CA VAL A 63 -12.65 -20.44 -15.02
C VAL A 63 -11.59 -19.64 -14.27
N ALA A 64 -11.14 -18.52 -14.85
CA ALA A 64 -10.31 -17.58 -14.12
C ALA A 64 -11.06 -17.22 -12.83
N ARG A 65 -10.46 -17.54 -11.67
CA ARG A 65 -11.04 -17.12 -10.39
C ARG A 65 -11.08 -15.61 -10.40
N ASP A 66 -12.21 -15.04 -10.05
CA ASP A 66 -12.27 -13.61 -9.76
C ASP A 66 -11.24 -13.36 -8.65
N PRO A 67 -10.19 -12.54 -8.88
CA PRO A 67 -9.25 -12.24 -7.83
C PRO A 67 -10.06 -11.70 -6.66
N PHE A 68 -9.86 -12.27 -5.47
CA PHE A 68 -10.54 -11.84 -4.27
C PHE A 68 -10.30 -10.34 -4.09
N LEU A 69 -11.36 -9.54 -4.24
CA LEU A 69 -11.35 -8.12 -3.97
C LEU A 69 -12.16 -7.91 -2.71
N PRO A 70 -11.50 -7.70 -1.56
CA PRO A 70 -12.21 -7.55 -0.30
C PRO A 70 -13.09 -6.30 -0.35
N ALA A 71 -14.21 -6.37 0.37
CA ALA A 71 -15.06 -5.21 0.58
C ALA A 71 -14.24 -4.07 1.20
N ALA A 72 -14.19 -2.96 0.47
CA ALA A 72 -13.50 -1.74 0.88
C ALA A 72 -14.46 -0.56 0.71
N ARG A 73 -14.37 0.41 1.62
CA ARG A 73 -15.28 1.54 1.72
C ARG A 73 -14.93 2.67 0.75
N TRP A 74 -14.35 2.41 -0.42
CA TRP A 74 -14.04 3.49 -1.37
C TRP A 74 -15.30 4.06 -2.00
N GLY A 75 -15.35 5.37 -2.22
CA GLY A 75 -16.36 6.02 -3.03
C GLY A 75 -16.05 5.97 -4.53
N GLY A 76 -17.10 5.96 -5.37
CA GLY A 76 -16.99 6.15 -6.82
C GLY A 76 -16.47 4.94 -7.60
N SER A 77 -16.10 5.18 -8.86
CA SER A 77 -15.70 4.14 -9.81
C SER A 77 -14.29 3.58 -9.61
N ALA A 78 -13.45 4.24 -8.81
CA ALA A 78 -12.05 3.83 -8.57
C ALA A 78 -11.90 2.72 -7.50
N GLN A 79 -13.01 2.25 -6.90
CA GLN A 79 -12.99 1.29 -5.79
C GLN A 79 -12.14 0.05 -6.08
N ALA A 80 -12.32 -0.60 -7.23
CA ALA A 80 -11.57 -1.81 -7.56
C ALA A 80 -10.06 -1.54 -7.78
N MET A 81 -9.71 -0.38 -8.35
CA MET A 81 -8.32 0.01 -8.59
C MET A 81 -7.60 0.26 -7.26
N TRP A 82 -8.19 1.06 -6.37
CA TRP A 82 -7.58 1.37 -5.08
C TRP A 82 -7.52 0.18 -4.15
N THR A 83 -8.50 -0.72 -4.18
CA THR A 83 -8.40 -2.00 -3.46
C THR A 83 -7.21 -2.83 -3.97
N ARG A 84 -7.01 -2.93 -5.29
CA ARG A 84 -5.85 -3.66 -5.85
C ARG A 84 -4.52 -2.98 -5.52
N ALA A 85 -4.44 -1.66 -5.61
CA ALA A 85 -3.24 -0.92 -5.25
C ALA A 85 -2.89 -1.11 -3.76
N ALA A 86 -3.89 -1.06 -2.88
CA ALA A 86 -3.71 -1.32 -1.46
C ALA A 86 -3.29 -2.78 -1.19
N LEU A 87 -3.90 -3.76 -1.86
CA LEU A 87 -3.47 -5.17 -1.75
C LEU A 87 -2.03 -5.37 -2.25
N SER A 88 -1.66 -4.80 -3.40
CA SER A 88 -0.29 -4.86 -3.91
C SER A 88 0.72 -4.26 -2.92
N ALA A 89 0.35 -3.16 -2.25
CA ALA A 89 1.20 -2.59 -1.21
C ALA A 89 1.23 -3.44 0.08
N MET A 90 0.17 -4.19 0.39
CA MET A 90 0.19 -5.19 1.46
C MET A 90 1.14 -6.35 1.11
N ASP A 91 1.18 -6.78 -0.15
CA ASP A 91 2.13 -7.81 -0.60
C ASP A 91 3.58 -7.33 -0.50
N ASP A 92 3.84 -6.05 -0.81
CA ASP A 92 5.19 -5.48 -0.79
C ASP A 92 5.68 -5.08 0.62
N HIS A 93 4.78 -4.62 1.49
CA HIS A 93 5.14 -3.95 2.75
C HIS A 93 4.36 -4.43 3.98
N GLY A 94 3.33 -5.24 3.80
CA GLY A 94 2.31 -5.53 4.80
C GLY A 94 2.58 -6.73 5.69
N GLU A 95 3.64 -7.52 5.47
CA GLU A 95 3.99 -8.70 6.29
C GLU A 95 3.99 -8.38 7.81
N PRO A 96 4.63 -7.30 8.30
CA PRO A 96 4.59 -6.97 9.73
C PRO A 96 3.17 -6.68 10.26
N LEU A 97 2.28 -6.17 9.41
CA LEU A 97 0.89 -5.89 9.78
C LEU A 97 0.06 -7.16 9.96
N VAL A 98 0.23 -8.14 9.06
CA VAL A 98 -0.54 -9.40 9.11
C VAL A 98 -0.04 -10.32 10.21
N ASP A 99 1.23 -10.23 10.58
CA ASP A 99 1.82 -11.01 11.67
C ASP A 99 1.52 -10.44 13.05
N THR A 100 1.20 -9.16 13.13
CA THR A 100 0.86 -8.52 14.40
C THR A 100 -0.55 -8.89 14.83
N LEU A 101 -0.71 -9.21 16.12
CA LEU A 101 -2.02 -9.30 16.79
C LEU A 101 -2.21 -8.07 17.70
N PRO A 102 -2.85 -7.00 17.21
CA PRO A 102 -3.11 -5.83 18.04
C PRO A 102 -3.96 -6.17 19.26
N ARG A 103 -3.67 -5.54 20.41
CA ARG A 103 -4.40 -5.79 21.67
C ARG A 103 -5.90 -5.51 21.58
N ASP A 104 -6.28 -4.56 20.74
CA ASP A 104 -7.67 -4.13 20.52
C ASP A 104 -8.30 -4.76 19.26
N ILE A 105 -7.64 -5.74 18.63
CA ILE A 105 -8.08 -6.27 17.33
C ILE A 105 -9.49 -6.86 17.38
N GLY A 106 -9.91 -7.45 18.50
CA GLY A 106 -11.26 -7.99 18.65
C GLY A 106 -12.38 -6.95 18.50
N THR A 107 -12.10 -5.67 18.79
CA THR A 107 -13.05 -4.57 18.55
C THR A 107 -13.15 -4.22 17.06
N TRP A 108 -12.04 -4.33 16.34
CA TRP A 108 -11.94 -3.93 14.93
C TRP A 108 -12.32 -5.05 13.97
N CYS A 109 -11.99 -6.29 14.35
CA CYS A 109 -12.09 -7.48 13.52
C CYS A 109 -12.11 -8.75 14.41
N PRO A 110 -13.30 -9.20 14.87
CA PRO A 110 -13.42 -10.32 15.81
C PRO A 110 -12.76 -11.63 15.36
N GLY A 111 -12.77 -11.92 14.05
CA GLY A 111 -12.18 -13.12 13.45
C GLY A 111 -10.69 -13.05 13.14
N TYR A 112 -10.02 -11.90 13.38
CA TYR A 112 -8.66 -11.65 12.89
C TYR A 112 -7.63 -12.68 13.38
N ALA A 113 -7.72 -13.08 14.65
CA ALA A 113 -6.73 -13.98 15.27
C ALA A 113 -6.66 -15.35 14.57
N THR A 114 -7.76 -15.83 14.00
CA THR A 114 -7.86 -17.11 13.29
C THR A 114 -7.98 -16.95 11.77
N ALA A 115 -7.93 -15.71 11.27
CA ALA A 115 -8.06 -15.41 9.86
C ALA A 115 -6.82 -15.84 9.06
N SER A 116 -7.03 -16.24 7.81
CA SER A 116 -5.97 -16.40 6.82
C SER A 116 -5.24 -15.08 6.57
N GLU A 117 -4.03 -15.15 6.03
CA GLU A 117 -3.23 -13.98 5.65
C GLU A 117 -4.02 -13.04 4.73
N GLU A 118 -4.67 -13.58 3.70
CA GLU A 118 -5.51 -12.83 2.77
C GLU A 118 -6.64 -12.06 3.47
N ASN A 119 -7.29 -12.68 4.47
CA ASN A 119 -8.32 -12.00 5.26
C ASN A 119 -7.74 -10.95 6.22
N ARG A 120 -6.52 -11.15 6.72
CA ARG A 120 -5.80 -10.14 7.52
C ARG A 120 -5.38 -8.94 6.66
N GLN A 121 -4.93 -9.18 5.42
CA GLN A 121 -4.66 -8.11 4.45
C GLN A 121 -5.94 -7.35 4.13
N ALA A 122 -7.04 -8.07 3.87
CA ALA A 122 -8.35 -7.50 3.62
C ALA A 122 -8.83 -6.57 4.74
N PHE A 123 -8.60 -6.95 6.00
CA PHE A 123 -8.88 -6.08 7.14
C PHE A 123 -8.13 -4.75 7.07
N TRP A 124 -6.81 -4.78 6.81
CA TRP A 124 -6.00 -3.57 6.75
C TRP A 124 -6.40 -2.66 5.59
N VAL A 125 -6.70 -3.24 4.41
CA VAL A 125 -7.24 -2.50 3.27
C VAL A 125 -8.61 -1.89 3.59
N GLY A 126 -9.49 -2.65 4.25
CA GLY A 126 -10.78 -2.19 4.72
C GLY A 126 -10.66 -1.01 5.69
N LEU A 127 -9.81 -1.14 6.71
CA LEU A 127 -9.55 -0.08 7.67
C LEU A 127 -9.03 1.19 6.98
N LEU A 128 -8.04 1.04 6.09
CA LEU A 128 -7.45 2.15 5.34
C LEU A 128 -8.51 2.87 4.49
N SER A 129 -9.43 2.12 3.89
CA SER A 129 -10.53 2.69 3.11
C SER A 129 -11.53 3.48 3.94
N ALA A 130 -11.83 3.01 5.16
CA ALA A 130 -12.69 3.73 6.09
C ALA A 130 -11.99 4.98 6.64
N LEU A 131 -10.68 4.90 6.90
CA LEU A 131 -9.86 6.03 7.34
C LEU A 131 -9.80 7.13 6.28
N ALA A 132 -9.53 6.77 5.02
CA ALA A 132 -9.44 7.72 3.91
C ALA A 132 -10.73 8.53 3.70
N TRP A 133 -11.90 7.99 4.07
CA TRP A 133 -13.15 8.74 4.07
C TRP A 133 -13.10 9.92 5.05
N TYR A 134 -12.61 9.69 6.28
CA TYR A 134 -12.54 10.71 7.31
C TYR A 134 -11.38 11.69 7.13
N GLU A 135 -10.36 11.32 6.35
CA GLU A 135 -9.23 12.16 6.00
C GLU A 135 -9.50 13.06 4.79
N SER A 136 -9.98 12.48 3.68
CA SER A 136 -10.10 13.19 2.40
C SER A 136 -11.49 13.13 1.77
N THR A 137 -12.40 12.31 2.32
CA THR A 137 -13.66 11.93 1.66
C THR A 137 -13.39 11.24 0.32
N HIS A 138 -12.34 10.40 0.30
CA HIS A 138 -11.84 9.70 -0.89
C HIS A 138 -11.44 10.62 -2.06
N ARG A 139 -10.91 11.81 -1.75
CA ARG A 139 -10.39 12.73 -2.77
C ARG A 139 -8.87 12.62 -2.84
N PRO A 140 -8.29 12.00 -3.88
CA PRO A 140 -6.84 11.81 -3.96
C PRO A 140 -6.08 13.13 -4.12
N THR A 141 -6.70 14.17 -4.68
CA THR A 141 -6.06 15.49 -4.82
C THR A 141 -6.24 16.39 -3.59
N ALA A 142 -6.81 15.89 -2.49
CA ALA A 142 -7.07 16.66 -1.28
C ALA A 142 -5.76 17.19 -0.66
N VAL A 143 -5.82 18.44 -0.20
CA VAL A 143 -4.75 19.09 0.55
C VAL A 143 -5.33 19.69 1.83
N GLY A 144 -4.82 19.26 2.97
CA GLY A 144 -5.30 19.66 4.29
C GLY A 144 -4.23 20.37 5.13
N GLY A 145 -4.62 20.75 6.35
CA GLY A 145 -3.75 21.40 7.35
C GLY A 145 -2.99 22.63 6.81
N GLY A 146 -3.67 23.49 6.04
CA GLY A 146 -3.06 24.70 5.49
C GLY A 146 -2.03 24.45 4.39
N GLY A 147 -2.09 23.33 3.68
CA GLY A 147 -1.17 23.02 2.58
C GLY A 147 -0.11 21.97 2.91
N GLN A 148 -0.23 21.27 4.02
CA GLN A 148 0.82 20.39 4.55
C GLN A 148 0.55 18.91 4.32
N TRP A 149 -0.71 18.48 4.30
CA TRP A 149 -1.07 17.06 4.24
C TRP A 149 -1.76 16.75 2.91
N PHE A 150 -1.42 15.63 2.29
CA PHE A 150 -1.77 15.35 0.90
C PHE A 150 -2.38 13.98 0.72
N GLY A 151 -3.29 13.86 -0.26
CA GLY A 151 -3.76 12.57 -0.72
C GLY A 151 -4.96 12.02 0.04
N LEU A 152 -5.27 10.76 -0.28
CA LEU A 152 -6.38 10.00 0.30
C LEU A 152 -6.31 9.92 1.82
N THR A 153 -5.10 9.75 2.35
CA THR A 153 -4.83 9.51 3.78
C THR A 153 -4.12 10.68 4.45
N GLN A 154 -4.04 11.83 3.77
CA GLN A 154 -3.47 13.07 4.30
C GLN A 154 -2.09 12.86 4.92
N ILE A 155 -1.08 12.53 4.09
CA ILE A 155 0.31 12.29 4.51
C ILE A 155 1.15 13.57 4.36
N TYR A 156 2.05 13.81 5.31
CA TYR A 156 3.00 14.93 5.30
C TYR A 156 4.29 14.52 4.58
N PRO A 157 4.83 15.31 3.64
CA PRO A 157 5.98 14.90 2.85
C PRO A 157 7.24 14.52 3.66
N PRO A 158 7.65 15.25 4.72
CA PRO A 158 8.71 14.78 5.61
C PRO A 158 8.47 13.42 6.26
N THR A 159 7.23 13.10 6.63
CA THR A 159 6.86 11.77 7.14
C THR A 159 7.06 10.72 6.05
N ALA A 160 6.57 10.96 4.84
CA ALA A 160 6.76 10.03 3.72
C ALA A 160 8.25 9.74 3.48
N ARG A 161 9.11 10.77 3.49
CA ARG A 161 10.56 10.61 3.40
C ARG A 161 11.17 9.85 4.56
N SER A 162 10.77 10.11 5.80
CA SER A 162 11.31 9.41 6.96
C SER A 162 10.98 7.92 6.96
N TYR A 163 9.84 7.54 6.37
CA TYR A 163 9.45 6.14 6.18
C TYR A 163 10.01 5.55 4.87
N GLY A 164 10.68 6.33 4.02
CA GLY A 164 11.23 5.86 2.75
C GLY A 164 10.15 5.48 1.73
N CYS A 165 9.07 6.24 1.67
CA CYS A 165 8.03 6.09 0.66
C CYS A 165 8.52 6.53 -0.73
N ARG A 166 7.95 5.94 -1.79
CA ARG A 166 8.22 6.36 -3.19
C ARG A 166 7.79 7.80 -3.45
N ALA A 167 6.59 8.18 -3.01
CA ALA A 167 6.12 9.55 -3.06
C ALA A 167 6.70 10.35 -1.90
N GLU A 168 7.52 11.35 -2.21
CA GLU A 168 8.25 12.15 -1.23
C GLU A 168 7.80 13.62 -1.19
N THR A 169 6.99 14.03 -2.17
CA THR A 169 6.47 15.38 -2.31
C THR A 169 4.95 15.43 -2.21
N GLY A 170 4.40 16.61 -1.93
CA GLY A 170 2.94 16.79 -1.89
C GLY A 170 2.27 16.60 -3.26
N GLY A 171 3.01 16.73 -4.35
CA GLY A 171 2.50 16.44 -5.71
C GLY A 171 2.34 14.95 -5.93
N GLU A 172 3.38 14.18 -5.63
CA GLU A 172 3.37 12.71 -5.75
C GLU A 172 2.36 12.07 -4.79
N LEU A 173 2.22 12.60 -3.57
CA LEU A 173 1.24 12.10 -2.59
C LEU A 173 -0.23 12.34 -2.99
N LYS A 174 -0.50 13.06 -4.08
CA LYS A 174 -1.85 13.16 -4.67
C LYS A 174 -2.17 12.01 -5.61
N ASP A 175 -1.17 11.22 -6.01
CA ASP A 175 -1.42 9.94 -6.63
C ASP A 175 -2.00 8.98 -5.59
N ALA A 176 -3.12 8.34 -5.92
CA ALA A 176 -3.83 7.50 -4.97
C ALA A 176 -3.04 6.23 -4.61
N GLU A 177 -2.36 5.63 -5.59
CA GLU A 177 -1.67 4.35 -5.41
C GLU A 177 -0.40 4.55 -4.58
N ASP A 178 0.39 5.59 -4.89
CA ASP A 178 1.56 5.95 -4.11
C ASP A 178 1.19 6.40 -2.67
N ASN A 179 0.07 7.12 -2.51
CA ASN A 179 -0.42 7.51 -1.19
C ASN A 179 -0.82 6.30 -0.34
N LEU A 180 -1.55 5.34 -0.92
CA LEU A 180 -1.97 4.12 -0.23
C LEU A 180 -0.78 3.22 0.11
N SER A 181 0.18 3.08 -0.83
CA SER A 181 1.42 2.34 -0.59
C SER A 181 2.22 2.94 0.57
N CYS A 182 2.37 4.28 0.59
CA CYS A 182 3.04 4.96 1.70
C CYS A 182 2.29 4.78 3.04
N ALA A 183 0.96 4.88 3.04
CA ALA A 183 0.15 4.66 4.23
C ALA A 183 0.37 3.26 4.81
N ILE A 184 0.35 2.21 3.98
CA ILE A 184 0.59 0.83 4.41
C ILE A 184 1.99 0.67 5.00
N ARG A 185 3.01 1.30 4.40
CA ARG A 185 4.38 1.27 4.92
C ARG A 185 4.52 1.93 6.29
N ILE A 186 3.82 3.05 6.51
CA ILE A 186 3.75 3.71 7.83
C ILE A 186 3.08 2.77 8.84
N LEU A 187 1.92 2.20 8.49
CA LEU A 187 1.17 1.26 9.34
C LEU A 187 2.03 0.05 9.73
N ALA A 188 2.74 -0.53 8.76
CA ALA A 188 3.63 -1.68 8.98
C ALA A 188 4.81 -1.39 9.92
N THR A 189 5.08 -0.11 10.20
CA THR A 189 6.02 0.26 11.25
C THR A 189 5.30 0.55 12.57
N THR A 190 4.19 1.29 12.55
CA THR A 190 3.60 1.84 13.78
C THR A 190 2.70 0.87 14.52
N VAL A 191 1.97 0.00 13.81
CA VAL A 191 1.12 -1.03 14.41
C VAL A 191 1.96 -2.08 15.16
N PRO A 192 3.02 -2.69 14.58
CA PRO A 192 3.84 -3.64 15.33
C PRO A 192 4.57 -2.98 16.50
N ARG A 193 5.09 -1.76 16.32
CA ARG A 193 5.75 -0.98 17.39
C ARG A 193 4.86 -0.79 18.61
N ASP A 194 3.59 -0.45 18.39
CA ASP A 194 2.67 -0.09 19.47
C ASP A 194 1.72 -1.23 19.89
N GLY A 195 1.62 -2.31 19.10
CA GLY A 195 0.76 -3.47 19.30
C GLY A 195 -0.73 -3.11 19.38
N ALA A 196 -1.19 -2.15 18.57
CA ALA A 196 -2.55 -1.61 18.63
C ALA A 196 -3.03 -1.15 17.25
N VAL A 197 -4.34 -1.18 17.03
CA VAL A 197 -5.00 -0.43 15.95
C VAL A 197 -5.22 1.00 16.43
N ALA A 198 -5.92 1.20 17.54
CA ALA A 198 -6.18 2.51 18.11
C ALA A 198 -6.42 2.44 19.62
N LEU A 199 -5.33 2.46 20.39
CA LEU A 199 -5.37 2.53 21.85
C LEU A 199 -4.85 3.86 22.37
N HIS A 200 -5.33 4.24 23.55
CA HIS A 200 -4.82 5.38 24.29
C HIS A 200 -4.46 4.94 25.72
N ASP A 201 -3.17 4.92 26.03
CA ASP A 201 -2.60 4.49 27.31
C ASP A 201 -1.65 5.55 27.90
N GLY A 202 -1.97 6.83 27.65
CA GLY A 202 -1.14 7.99 27.97
C GLY A 202 -0.61 8.69 26.72
N ARG A 203 -0.49 7.95 25.61
CA ARG A 203 -0.41 8.49 24.26
C ARG A 203 -1.25 7.64 23.31
N TRP A 204 -1.56 8.16 22.13
CA TRP A 204 -2.14 7.35 21.07
C TRP A 204 -1.12 6.33 20.54
N ARG A 205 -1.65 5.14 20.21
CA ARG A 205 -0.90 3.94 19.81
C ARG A 205 -1.46 3.38 18.51
N GLY A 206 -0.56 2.82 17.69
CA GLY A 206 -0.94 2.15 16.44
C GLY A 206 -1.28 3.15 15.35
N VAL A 207 -2.32 2.86 14.58
CA VAL A 207 -2.88 3.79 13.58
C VAL A 207 -3.26 5.14 14.20
N ALA A 208 -3.72 5.15 15.46
CA ALA A 208 -4.06 6.39 16.15
C ALA A 208 -2.87 7.30 16.47
N ALA A 209 -1.63 6.79 16.39
CA ALA A 209 -0.44 7.61 16.61
C ALA A 209 -0.18 8.60 15.46
N ASP A 210 -0.58 8.24 14.23
CA ASP A 210 -0.27 9.01 13.03
C ASP A 210 -1.50 9.70 12.42
N TRP A 211 -2.71 9.13 12.58
CA TRP A 211 -3.91 9.64 11.91
C TRP A 211 -4.92 10.30 12.85
N GLY A 212 -5.22 11.57 12.60
CA GLY A 212 -6.09 12.40 13.45
C GLY A 212 -7.53 11.87 13.66
N PRO A 213 -8.24 11.35 12.64
CA PRO A 213 -9.56 10.74 12.78
C PRO A 213 -9.61 9.61 13.81
N MET A 214 -8.48 8.91 13.99
CA MET A 214 -8.33 7.82 14.95
C MET A 214 -8.16 8.32 16.39
N THR A 215 -8.22 9.62 16.65
CA THR A 215 -8.29 10.18 18.01
C THR A 215 -9.73 10.54 18.41
N SER A 216 -10.63 10.72 17.43
CA SER A 216 -12.05 10.97 17.68
C SER A 216 -12.77 9.67 18.03
N SER A 217 -13.41 9.62 19.21
CA SER A 217 -14.20 8.46 19.63
C SER A 217 -15.33 8.11 18.67
N VAL A 218 -16.03 9.12 18.15
CA VAL A 218 -17.14 8.96 17.20
C VAL A 218 -16.65 8.37 15.88
N LYS A 219 -15.59 8.93 15.29
CA LYS A 219 -15.05 8.45 14.01
C LYS A 219 -14.45 7.06 14.16
N ARG A 220 -13.71 6.79 15.24
CA ARG A 220 -13.20 5.45 15.56
C ARG A 220 -14.30 4.42 15.68
N ALA A 221 -15.34 4.71 16.45
CA ALA A 221 -16.46 3.79 16.62
C ALA A 221 -17.12 3.47 15.28
N ALA A 222 -17.33 4.47 14.42
CA ALA A 222 -17.90 4.27 13.10
C ALA A 222 -16.99 3.46 12.15
N MET A 223 -15.67 3.63 12.23
CA MET A 223 -14.73 2.82 11.47
C MET A 223 -14.69 1.37 11.98
N ALA A 224 -14.59 1.17 13.29
CA ALA A 224 -14.58 -0.16 13.92
C ALA A 224 -15.90 -0.92 13.67
N GLU A 225 -17.03 -0.24 13.76
CA GLU A 225 -18.34 -0.83 13.43
C GLU A 225 -18.38 -1.28 11.96
N TRP A 226 -17.83 -0.48 11.04
CA TRP A 226 -17.81 -0.85 9.64
C TRP A 226 -16.86 -2.03 9.40
N THR A 227 -15.63 -2.02 9.92
CA THR A 227 -14.65 -3.10 9.69
C THR A 227 -15.08 -4.42 10.33
N SER A 228 -15.64 -4.38 11.55
CA SER A 228 -16.03 -5.59 12.30
C SER A 228 -17.18 -6.38 11.66
N ARG A 229 -17.97 -5.74 10.78
CA ARG A 229 -19.08 -6.38 10.05
C ARG A 229 -18.67 -7.04 8.74
N GLN A 230 -17.42 -6.86 8.29
CA GLN A 230 -16.99 -7.41 7.02
C GLN A 230 -16.82 -8.93 7.09
N SER A 231 -17.01 -9.62 5.96
CA SER A 231 -16.93 -11.08 5.89
C SER A 231 -15.58 -11.60 6.36
N TYR A 232 -14.48 -10.95 5.97
CA TYR A 232 -13.10 -11.27 6.40
C TYR A 232 -12.83 -11.01 7.90
N CYS A 233 -13.76 -10.38 8.62
CA CYS A 233 -13.67 -10.15 10.06
C CYS A 233 -14.61 -11.00 10.91
N GLN A 234 -15.39 -11.88 10.28
CA GLN A 234 -16.19 -12.85 11.01
C GLN A 234 -15.32 -14.02 11.47
N VAL A 235 -15.71 -14.63 12.59
CA VAL A 235 -15.05 -15.86 13.06
C VAL A 235 -15.43 -17.00 12.13
N HIS A 236 -14.52 -17.38 11.23
CA HIS A 236 -14.70 -18.52 10.35
C HIS A 236 -14.27 -19.79 11.09
N LEU A 237 -15.25 -20.50 11.66
CA LEU A 237 -15.04 -21.78 12.35
C LEU A 237 -14.97 -22.95 11.34
N ALA A 238 -14.09 -22.89 10.33
CA ALA A 238 -13.66 -24.03 9.51
C ALA A 238 -12.64 -23.56 8.46
N PRO A 239 -11.62 -24.38 8.15
CA PRO A 239 -10.59 -24.00 7.20
C PRO A 239 -11.15 -23.91 5.78
N GLU A 240 -10.72 -22.90 5.03
CA GLU A 240 -10.79 -22.77 3.57
C GLU A 240 -10.12 -23.96 2.82
N GLU A 241 -9.88 -25.10 3.47
CA GLU A 241 -9.13 -26.26 2.95
C GLU A 241 -9.90 -27.12 1.95
N SER A 242 -11.20 -26.93 1.72
CA SER A 242 -11.97 -27.81 0.81
C SER A 242 -12.43 -27.16 -0.49
N ALA A 243 -11.69 -26.16 -0.99
CA ALA A 243 -11.82 -25.72 -2.38
C ALA A 243 -10.81 -26.38 -3.33
N ARG A 244 -9.97 -27.31 -2.85
CA ARG A 244 -9.11 -28.13 -3.73
C ARG A 244 -9.95 -29.30 -4.27
N PRO A 245 -10.20 -29.38 -5.58
CA PRO A 245 -10.83 -30.55 -6.15
C PRO A 245 -10.01 -31.79 -5.80
N LEU A 246 -10.66 -32.82 -5.27
CA LEU A 246 -10.02 -34.10 -5.04
C LEU A 246 -9.45 -34.63 -6.35
N ALA A 247 -8.28 -35.27 -6.29
CA ALA A 247 -7.68 -35.90 -7.45
C ALA A 247 -8.69 -36.87 -8.09
N ARG A 248 -8.80 -36.83 -9.42
CA ARG A 248 -9.67 -37.75 -10.16
C ARG A 248 -9.33 -39.19 -9.77
N PRO A 249 -10.30 -40.00 -9.32
CA PRO A 249 -10.05 -41.39 -8.99
C PRO A 249 -9.49 -42.17 -10.19
N ALA A 250 -8.41 -42.92 -9.99
CA ALA A 250 -7.69 -43.62 -11.06
C ALA A 250 -8.56 -44.63 -11.83
N HIS A 251 -9.56 -45.22 -11.18
CA HIS A 251 -10.42 -46.28 -11.73
C HIS A 251 -11.40 -45.80 -12.81
N LEU A 252 -11.61 -44.48 -12.98
CA LEU A 252 -12.52 -43.94 -14.00
C LEU A 252 -11.93 -43.94 -15.43
N GLY A 253 -10.65 -44.32 -15.58
CA GLY A 253 -9.99 -44.45 -16.89
C GLY A 253 -9.95 -45.88 -17.46
N GLU A 254 -10.30 -46.89 -16.67
CA GLU A 254 -10.11 -48.31 -17.03
C GLU A 254 -11.38 -49.00 -17.57
N ILE A 255 -12.54 -48.37 -17.43
CA ILE A 255 -13.84 -49.01 -17.72
C ILE A 255 -14.10 -49.16 -19.23
N THR A 256 -13.40 -48.42 -20.10
CA THR A 256 -13.64 -48.44 -21.55
C THR A 256 -12.92 -49.56 -22.31
N THR A 257 -12.03 -50.34 -21.69
CA THR A 257 -11.28 -51.38 -22.42
C THR A 257 -11.90 -52.78 -22.31
N ALA A 258 -12.87 -53.00 -21.40
CA ALA A 258 -13.40 -54.34 -21.11
C ALA A 258 -14.74 -54.70 -21.82
N MET A 259 -15.22 -53.86 -22.75
CA MET A 259 -16.51 -54.09 -23.44
C MET A 259 -16.39 -54.42 -24.93
N ASN A 260 -15.19 -54.77 -25.42
CA ASN A 260 -14.94 -55.09 -26.83
C ASN A 260 -14.28 -56.46 -27.07
N ASP A 261 -14.33 -57.39 -26.11
CA ASP A 261 -13.95 -58.79 -26.31
C ASP A 261 -15.15 -59.74 -26.12
#